data_AF-C3J8Z2-F1
#
_entry.id   AF-C3J8Z2-F1
#
_cell.length_a   1.000
_cell.length_b   1.000
_cell.length_c   1.000
_cell.angle_alpha   90.00
_cell.angle_beta   90.00
_cell.angle_gamma   90.00
#
_symmetry.space_group_name_H-M   'P 1'
#
loop_
_entity.id
_entity.type
_entity.pdbx_description
1 polymer ?
#
loop_
_entity_poly.entity_id
_entity_poly.type
_entity_poly.pdbx_seq_one_letter_code
_entity_poly.pdbx_strand_id
1 'polypeptide(L)'
;MTQISRKKMRALLGIIFLIFCGILCSCDRGKPTPNEDGDSVIVLSESEITIRMGKDVQISLLEGKIHSHQVEPLDILSVTYAPDSKVIDIHPMKVGQCKVLFFNKEGIPTELRVLVVKRTLQPTALEYIAPYNIAHDGVSFDKSGFPENSALFSWSEAKDRFSEITIEGQRWHLPTFKEWTAVASEFPNVVYYGKKDTLRTCYEQVVINGVTVEGASEFFNTTVGITYAVRFKDTDYYSAWRYSYERYKDKVHKFDSRLVITARPIDLDLAISAERDLTRTDFWEQSSNLSRTVELPATGCVKMADSPNDVFKRGASGFYWASDLYEIAGGSYPNIFYFNSMYILPSYYKLPNDKFAVRLFKN
;
A
#
# COMPACT_ATOMS: atom_id res chain seq x y z
N MET A 1 48.92 -21.00 15.31
CA MET A 1 49.29 -22.06 16.28
C MET A 1 48.38 -21.90 17.49
N THR A 2 47.36 -22.75 17.70
CA THR A 2 47.42 -24.11 18.31
C THR A 2 47.90 -24.07 19.77
N GLN A 3 47.24 -24.70 20.77
CA GLN A 3 46.09 -25.61 20.76
C GLN A 3 45.39 -25.67 22.15
N ILE A 4 44.16 -26.19 22.17
CA ILE A 4 43.39 -26.55 23.38
C ILE A 4 44.00 -27.80 24.06
N SER A 5 44.01 -27.88 25.40
CA SER A 5 43.79 -29.16 26.11
C SER A 5 43.43 -29.03 27.60
N ARG A 6 42.42 -29.81 28.03
CA ARG A 6 42.01 -30.04 29.44
C ARG A 6 42.83 -31.19 30.05
N LYS A 7 43.03 -31.23 31.40
CA LYS A 7 42.62 -32.38 32.28
C LYS A 7 43.10 -32.36 33.76
N LYS A 8 42.21 -32.87 34.64
CA LYS A 8 42.42 -33.54 35.98
C LYS A 8 42.91 -32.65 37.15
N MET A 9 42.22 -32.55 38.29
CA MET A 9 41.84 -33.57 39.31
C MET A 9 40.64 -33.09 40.15
N ARG A 10 39.64 -33.93 40.54
CA ARG A 10 39.49 -34.70 41.81
C ARG A 10 39.64 -33.84 43.09
N ALA A 11 38.79 -33.89 44.12
CA ALA A 11 37.51 -34.59 44.43
C ALA A 11 36.68 -33.69 45.41
N LEU A 12 35.47 -33.98 45.91
CA LEU A 12 35.13 -35.06 46.87
C LEU A 12 33.61 -35.05 47.22
N LEU A 13 32.95 -36.23 47.23
CA LEU A 13 31.68 -36.68 47.89
C LEU A 13 30.41 -35.75 47.96
N GLY A 14 29.16 -36.25 47.79
CA GLY A 14 28.71 -37.59 47.38
C GLY A 14 27.17 -37.84 47.51
N ILE A 15 26.69 -38.89 46.80
CA ILE A 15 25.64 -39.89 47.20
C ILE A 15 24.14 -39.44 47.12
N ILE A 16 23.29 -39.86 46.14
CA ILE A 16 22.53 -41.15 45.94
C ILE A 16 21.22 -41.22 46.80
N PHE A 17 19.99 -41.55 46.33
CA PHE A 17 19.43 -42.04 45.03
C PHE A 17 17.88 -41.90 44.85
N LEU A 18 17.37 -42.24 43.65
CA LEU A 18 16.03 -42.73 43.19
C LEU A 18 14.67 -42.39 43.87
N ILE A 19 13.78 -41.85 43.01
CA ILE A 19 12.36 -42.20 42.71
C ILE A 19 11.71 -43.39 43.47
N PHE A 20 10.54 -43.17 44.10
CA PHE A 20 9.27 -43.89 43.81
C PHE A 20 8.03 -43.26 44.48
N CYS A 21 6.83 -43.52 43.92
CA CYS A 21 5.53 -43.05 44.43
C CYS A 21 5.06 -43.79 45.70
N GLY A 22 4.24 -43.14 46.53
CA GLY A 22 3.50 -43.82 47.61
C GLY A 22 2.75 -42.85 48.54
N ILE A 23 1.42 -42.87 48.48
CA ILE A 23 0.51 -42.12 49.37
C ILE A 23 0.63 -42.65 50.80
N LEU A 24 0.66 -41.77 51.81
CA LEU A 24 -0.05 -41.96 53.09
C LEU A 24 -0.21 -40.64 53.86
N CYS A 25 -1.28 -40.56 54.65
CA CYS A 25 -1.80 -39.31 55.21
C CYS A 25 -0.93 -38.70 56.30
N SER A 26 -0.91 -37.36 56.35
CA SER A 26 -0.92 -36.63 57.63
C SER A 26 -1.94 -35.51 57.54
N CYS A 27 -2.94 -35.54 58.41
CA CYS A 27 -3.91 -34.47 58.54
C CYS A 27 -3.30 -33.34 59.36
N ASP A 28 -3.31 -32.11 58.85
CA ASP A 28 -3.40 -30.95 59.73
C ASP A 28 -4.46 -29.97 59.23
N ARG A 29 -5.32 -29.51 60.14
CA ARG A 29 -6.46 -28.64 59.84
C ARG A 29 -6.04 -27.18 59.97
N GLY A 30 -5.21 -26.74 59.03
CA GLY A 30 -5.12 -25.31 58.70
C GLY A 30 -6.47 -24.84 58.15
N LYS A 31 -6.99 -23.72 58.67
CA LYS A 31 -8.19 -23.07 58.08
C LYS A 31 -7.91 -22.77 56.61
N PRO A 32 -8.87 -22.96 55.69
CA PRO A 32 -8.72 -22.40 54.35
C PRO A 32 -8.71 -20.87 54.48
N THR A 33 -7.54 -20.27 54.28
CA THR A 33 -7.49 -18.97 53.61
C THR A 33 -8.27 -19.11 52.31
N PRO A 34 -9.13 -18.16 51.93
CA PRO A 34 -9.72 -18.19 50.60
C PRO A 34 -8.56 -18.15 49.61
N ASN A 35 -8.40 -19.21 48.81
CA ASN A 35 -7.66 -19.06 47.58
C ASN A 35 -8.45 -18.03 46.77
N GLU A 36 -7.84 -16.88 46.50
CA GLU A 36 -8.22 -16.02 45.39
C GLU A 36 -7.84 -16.75 44.10
N ASP A 37 -8.58 -17.82 43.78
CA ASP A 37 -8.28 -18.74 42.69
C ASP A 37 -8.77 -18.17 41.35
N GLY A 38 -8.19 -17.03 40.98
CA GLY A 38 -8.45 -16.31 39.73
C GLY A 38 -8.10 -17.11 38.47
N ASP A 39 -7.48 -18.29 38.60
CA ASP A 39 -7.18 -19.23 37.52
C ASP A 39 -8.39 -20.11 37.12
N SER A 40 -9.51 -20.02 37.83
CA SER A 40 -10.70 -20.88 37.60
C SER A 40 -11.54 -20.50 36.37
N VAL A 41 -11.55 -19.23 35.94
CA VAL A 41 -12.36 -18.77 34.79
C VAL A 41 -11.49 -17.95 33.83
N ILE A 42 -11.44 -18.36 32.57
CA ILE A 42 -10.83 -17.57 31.48
C ILE A 42 -11.90 -16.61 30.95
N VAL A 43 -11.60 -15.32 30.93
CA VAL A 43 -12.46 -14.29 30.32
C VAL A 43 -11.67 -13.59 29.22
N LEU A 44 -12.16 -13.67 27.99
CA LEU A 44 -11.58 -12.99 26.83
C LEU A 44 -12.27 -11.64 26.62
N SER A 45 -11.57 -10.69 25.97
CA SER A 45 -12.17 -9.42 25.54
C SER A 45 -13.24 -9.60 24.45
N GLU A 46 -13.14 -10.68 23.67
CA GLU A 46 -14.03 -11.01 22.57
C GLU A 46 -14.42 -12.49 22.63
N SER A 47 -15.67 -12.82 22.32
CA SER A 47 -16.12 -14.21 22.12
C SER A 47 -16.23 -14.60 20.63
N GLU A 48 -16.22 -13.61 19.74
CA GLU A 48 -16.30 -13.81 18.30
C GLU A 48 -15.56 -12.68 17.56
N ILE A 49 -14.67 -13.02 16.62
CA ILE A 49 -13.90 -12.05 15.83
C ILE A 49 -13.90 -12.40 14.35
N THR A 50 -13.84 -11.37 13.50
CA THR A 50 -13.59 -11.52 12.05
C THR A 50 -12.20 -10.99 11.72
N ILE A 51 -11.33 -11.86 11.21
CA ILE A 51 -9.94 -11.55 10.85
C ILE A 51 -9.84 -11.46 9.31
N ARG A 52 -9.09 -10.48 8.80
CA ARG A 52 -8.75 -10.42 7.36
C ARG A 52 -7.47 -11.20 7.11
N MET A 53 -7.46 -12.02 6.06
CA MET A 53 -6.27 -12.75 5.62
C MET A 53 -5.07 -11.80 5.44
N GLY A 54 -3.92 -12.16 6.00
CA GLY A 54 -2.70 -11.34 6.01
C GLY A 54 -2.63 -10.25 7.09
N LYS A 55 -3.58 -10.19 8.02
CA LYS A 55 -3.56 -9.25 9.16
C LYS A 55 -3.67 -9.97 10.49
N ASP A 56 -2.62 -9.89 11.28
CA ASP A 56 -2.60 -10.35 12.67
C ASP A 56 -3.57 -9.55 13.56
N VAL A 57 -4.13 -10.21 14.56
CA VAL A 57 -5.05 -9.61 15.53
C VAL A 57 -4.63 -9.99 16.94
N GLN A 58 -4.64 -9.01 17.83
CA GLN A 58 -4.47 -9.20 19.27
C GLN A 58 -5.81 -9.10 19.97
N ILE A 59 -6.10 -10.06 20.85
CA ILE A 59 -7.21 -9.97 21.81
C ILE A 59 -6.65 -10.02 23.24
N SER A 60 -7.44 -9.55 24.21
CA SER A 60 -7.01 -9.51 25.61
C SER A 60 -7.60 -10.65 26.45
N LEU A 61 -6.78 -11.23 27.31
CA LEU A 61 -7.18 -12.07 28.43
C LEU A 61 -7.49 -11.15 29.62
N LEU A 62 -8.78 -10.96 29.91
CA LEU A 62 -9.25 -10.09 30.98
C LEU A 62 -9.01 -10.74 32.35
N GLU A 63 -9.42 -12.00 32.49
CA GLU A 63 -9.33 -12.81 33.72
C GLU A 63 -8.90 -14.25 33.37
N GLY A 64 -8.37 -14.98 34.36
CA GLY A 64 -7.91 -16.37 34.19
C GLY A 64 -6.47 -16.52 33.68
N LYS A 65 -6.06 -17.78 33.55
CA LYS A 65 -4.76 -18.20 32.99
C LYS A 65 -4.91 -19.36 32.02
N ILE A 66 -4.47 -19.15 30.78
CA ILE A 66 -4.53 -20.15 29.72
C ILE A 66 -3.42 -21.18 29.93
N HIS A 67 -3.81 -22.42 30.20
CA HIS A 67 -2.90 -23.55 30.41
C HIS A 67 -2.59 -24.29 29.10
N SER A 68 -3.59 -24.42 28.22
CA SER A 68 -3.41 -24.93 26.86
C SER A 68 -4.47 -24.34 25.93
N HIS A 69 -4.32 -24.56 24.63
CA HIS A 69 -5.31 -24.18 23.63
C HIS A 69 -5.42 -25.24 22.53
N GLN A 70 -6.53 -25.20 21.79
CA GLN A 70 -6.77 -26.04 20.61
C GLN A 70 -7.48 -25.20 19.53
N VAL A 71 -7.04 -25.32 18.27
CA VAL A 71 -7.65 -24.66 17.11
C VAL A 71 -8.38 -25.70 16.26
N GLU A 72 -9.65 -25.46 15.94
CA GLU A 72 -10.47 -26.36 15.13
C GLU A 72 -11.10 -25.61 13.94
N PRO A 73 -10.71 -25.89 12.68
CA PRO A 73 -9.57 -26.70 12.24
C PRO A 73 -8.22 -25.97 12.34
N LEU A 74 -7.15 -26.73 12.57
CA LEU A 74 -5.78 -26.24 12.83
C LEU A 74 -5.12 -25.51 11.63
N ASP A 75 -5.61 -25.69 10.41
CA ASP A 75 -5.03 -25.08 9.20
C ASP A 75 -5.53 -23.65 8.91
N ILE A 76 -6.47 -23.13 9.71
CA ILE A 76 -7.05 -21.79 9.52
C ILE A 76 -6.28 -20.67 10.21
N LEU A 77 -5.71 -20.91 11.40
CA LEU A 77 -4.93 -19.91 12.12
C LEU A 77 -3.91 -20.52 13.09
N SER A 78 -2.94 -19.71 13.47
CA SER A 78 -2.00 -19.94 14.57
C SER A 78 -2.34 -19.00 15.73
N VAL A 79 -2.15 -19.47 16.96
CA VAL A 79 -2.34 -18.69 18.18
C VAL A 79 -1.06 -18.73 18.99
N THR A 80 -0.57 -17.57 19.43
CA THR A 80 0.53 -17.48 20.39
C THR A 80 0.18 -16.58 21.56
N TYR A 81 0.67 -16.94 22.74
CA TYR A 81 0.56 -16.15 23.98
C TYR A 81 1.72 -16.54 24.89
N ALA A 82 2.22 -15.60 25.70
CA ALA A 82 3.14 -15.94 26.79
C ALA A 82 2.35 -16.34 28.05
N PRO A 83 2.86 -17.25 28.91
CA PRO A 83 2.10 -17.77 30.05
C PRO A 83 1.58 -16.74 31.07
N ASP A 84 2.17 -15.55 31.11
CA ASP A 84 1.81 -14.44 32.00
C ASP A 84 1.38 -13.17 31.21
N SER A 85 1.17 -13.30 29.89
CA SER A 85 0.68 -12.22 29.02
C SER A 85 -0.84 -12.11 29.12
N LYS A 86 -1.34 -10.87 29.21
CA LYS A 86 -2.76 -10.56 28.97
C LYS A 86 -3.11 -10.38 27.49
N VAL A 87 -2.17 -10.60 26.58
CA VAL A 87 -2.34 -10.49 25.11
C VAL A 87 -2.20 -11.87 24.48
N ILE A 88 -3.14 -12.18 23.59
CA ILE A 88 -3.17 -13.36 22.73
C ILE A 88 -3.05 -12.88 21.28
N ASP A 89 -1.97 -13.29 20.62
CA ASP A 89 -1.70 -13.02 19.22
C ASP A 89 -2.33 -14.10 18.33
N ILE A 90 -3.09 -13.69 17.33
CA ILE A 90 -3.80 -14.58 16.41
C ILE A 90 -3.35 -14.26 14.98
N HIS A 91 -2.70 -15.25 14.36
CA HIS A 91 -2.14 -15.16 13.01
C HIS A 91 -3.02 -15.96 12.04
N PRO A 92 -3.79 -15.31 11.13
CA PRO A 92 -4.58 -16.02 10.14
C PRO A 92 -3.65 -16.77 9.16
N MET A 93 -4.00 -18.01 8.83
CA MET A 93 -3.25 -18.87 7.89
C MET A 93 -4.06 -19.22 6.64
N LYS A 94 -5.40 -19.29 6.74
CA LYS A 94 -6.29 -19.65 5.64
C LYS A 94 -7.70 -19.11 5.87
N VAL A 95 -8.40 -18.78 4.78
CA VAL A 95 -9.79 -18.32 4.80
C VAL A 95 -10.73 -19.46 5.23
N GLY A 96 -11.63 -19.18 6.18
CA GLY A 96 -12.64 -20.11 6.66
C GLY A 96 -13.17 -19.76 8.06
N GLN A 97 -14.05 -20.59 8.59
CA GLN A 97 -14.51 -20.53 9.97
C GLN A 97 -13.72 -21.51 10.83
N CYS A 98 -13.29 -21.07 12.00
CA CYS A 98 -12.71 -21.93 13.03
C CYS A 98 -13.16 -21.46 14.42
N LYS A 99 -12.83 -22.25 15.43
CA LYS A 99 -12.90 -21.85 16.83
C LYS A 99 -11.58 -22.16 17.52
N VAL A 100 -11.26 -21.36 18.53
CA VAL A 100 -10.16 -21.62 19.46
C VAL A 100 -10.76 -21.95 20.81
N LEU A 101 -10.37 -23.09 21.37
CA LEU A 101 -10.71 -23.50 22.73
C LEU A 101 -9.51 -23.23 23.62
N PHE A 102 -9.67 -22.34 24.60
CA PHE A 102 -8.65 -22.04 25.61
C PHE A 102 -9.00 -22.75 26.91
N PHE A 103 -8.08 -23.54 27.46
CA PHE A 103 -8.33 -24.36 28.65
C PHE A 103 -7.66 -23.77 29.89
N ASN A 104 -8.41 -23.72 30.99
CA ASN A 104 -7.86 -23.40 32.32
C ASN A 104 -7.11 -24.61 32.91
N LYS A 105 -6.61 -24.48 34.15
CA LYS A 105 -5.91 -25.58 34.87
C LYS A 105 -6.78 -26.83 35.11
N GLU A 106 -8.11 -26.68 35.09
CA GLU A 106 -9.10 -27.72 35.35
C GLU A 106 -9.57 -28.40 34.04
N GLY A 107 -9.09 -27.94 32.88
CA GLY A 107 -9.51 -28.45 31.56
C GLY A 107 -10.88 -27.93 31.11
N ILE A 108 -11.40 -26.86 31.73
CA ILE A 108 -12.64 -26.20 31.30
C ILE A 108 -12.32 -25.29 30.10
N PRO A 109 -12.97 -25.49 28.94
CA PRO A 109 -12.73 -24.67 27.75
C PRO A 109 -13.50 -23.35 27.78
N THR A 110 -12.87 -22.30 27.25
CA THR A 110 -13.50 -21.05 26.81
C THR A 110 -13.37 -20.94 25.29
N GLU A 111 -14.50 -20.76 24.60
CA GLU A 111 -14.55 -20.69 23.13
C GLU A 111 -14.41 -19.26 22.62
N LEU A 112 -13.51 -19.08 21.65
CA LEU A 112 -13.45 -17.94 20.74
C LEU A 112 -13.84 -18.42 19.34
N ARG A 113 -14.89 -17.85 18.74
CA ARG A 113 -15.22 -18.08 17.32
C ARG A 113 -14.43 -17.12 16.43
N VAL A 114 -13.87 -17.63 15.34
CA VAL A 114 -13.05 -16.83 14.42
C VAL A 114 -13.46 -17.09 12.98
N LEU A 115 -13.89 -16.04 12.29
CA LEU A 115 -14.09 -16.04 10.85
C LEU A 115 -12.89 -15.37 10.18
N VAL A 116 -12.06 -16.14 9.47
CA VAL A 116 -11.01 -15.58 8.60
C VAL A 116 -11.60 -15.34 7.22
N VAL A 117 -11.71 -14.08 6.81
CA VAL A 117 -12.22 -13.67 5.48
C VAL A 117 -11.10 -13.32 4.51
N LYS A 118 -11.36 -13.48 3.20
CA LYS A 118 -10.54 -12.84 2.17
C LYS A 118 -10.48 -11.33 2.41
N ARG A 119 -9.33 -10.73 2.09
CA ARG A 119 -9.20 -9.28 2.04
C ARG A 119 -10.07 -8.71 0.92
N THR A 120 -10.63 -7.52 1.13
CA THR A 120 -11.18 -6.71 0.04
C THR A 120 -10.02 -5.97 -0.64
N LEU A 121 -9.80 -6.25 -1.93
CA LEU A 121 -8.85 -5.50 -2.75
C LEU A 121 -9.28 -4.03 -2.83
N GLN A 122 -8.40 -3.10 -2.47
CA GLN A 122 -8.68 -1.67 -2.62
C GLN A 122 -8.45 -1.21 -4.07
N PRO A 123 -9.22 -0.24 -4.58
CA PRO A 123 -8.92 0.39 -5.85
C PRO A 123 -7.55 1.09 -5.82
N THR A 124 -6.87 1.12 -6.96
CA THR A 124 -5.60 1.87 -7.12
C THR A 124 -5.87 3.37 -7.24
N ALA A 125 -4.84 4.21 -7.12
CA ALA A 125 -4.98 5.67 -7.30
C ALA A 125 -5.62 6.06 -8.65
N LEU A 126 -5.48 5.23 -9.69
CA LEU A 126 -6.10 5.46 -11.00
C LEU A 126 -7.64 5.46 -10.98
N GLU A 127 -8.27 4.80 -10.02
CA GLU A 127 -9.74 4.83 -9.84
C GLU A 127 -10.26 6.26 -9.56
N TYR A 128 -9.40 7.12 -9.03
CA TYR A 128 -9.75 8.46 -8.57
C TYR A 128 -9.43 9.56 -9.58
N ILE A 129 -8.77 9.25 -10.70
CA ILE A 129 -8.37 10.26 -11.70
C ILE A 129 -9.49 10.46 -12.72
N ALA A 130 -9.78 11.72 -13.08
CA ALA A 130 -10.69 12.03 -14.16
C ALA A 130 -10.23 11.41 -15.50
N PRO A 131 -11.13 10.89 -16.34
CA PRO A 131 -10.75 10.28 -17.61
C PRO A 131 -10.16 11.29 -18.62
N TYR A 132 -10.42 12.58 -18.44
CA TYR A 132 -10.04 13.65 -19.37
C TYR A 132 -9.49 14.89 -18.67
N ASN A 133 -8.82 15.76 -19.44
CA ASN A 133 -8.41 17.10 -19.01
C ASN A 133 -9.59 18.07 -19.05
N ILE A 134 -9.45 19.23 -18.40
CA ILE A 134 -10.37 20.36 -18.59
C ILE A 134 -10.29 20.89 -20.04
N ALA A 135 -11.45 21.12 -20.65
CA ALA A 135 -11.60 21.68 -22.01
C ALA A 135 -11.42 23.20 -22.04
N HIS A 136 -11.34 23.79 -23.24
CA HIS A 136 -11.17 25.24 -23.45
C HIS A 136 -12.30 26.13 -22.91
N ASP A 137 -13.49 25.60 -22.65
CA ASP A 137 -14.54 26.32 -21.90
C ASP A 137 -14.17 26.51 -20.40
N GLY A 138 -13.23 25.70 -19.90
CA GLY A 138 -12.75 25.70 -18.53
C GLY A 138 -13.76 25.24 -17.49
N VAL A 139 -14.84 24.56 -17.91
CA VAL A 139 -15.94 24.06 -17.05
C VAL A 139 -16.38 22.64 -17.39
N SER A 140 -15.96 22.08 -18.54
CA SER A 140 -16.23 20.71 -18.95
C SER A 140 -14.96 19.90 -19.21
N PHE A 141 -15.13 18.61 -19.49
CA PHE A 141 -14.04 17.69 -19.82
C PHE A 141 -13.81 17.60 -21.34
N ASP A 142 -12.55 17.65 -21.76
CA ASP A 142 -12.14 17.36 -23.14
C ASP A 142 -12.20 15.85 -23.43
N LYS A 143 -13.39 15.38 -23.81
CA LYS A 143 -13.64 13.98 -24.19
C LYS A 143 -12.95 13.55 -25.49
N SER A 144 -12.20 14.45 -26.16
CA SER A 144 -11.44 14.11 -27.37
C SER A 144 -10.11 13.42 -27.05
N GLY A 145 -9.49 13.72 -25.90
CA GLY A 145 -8.21 13.15 -25.48
C GLY A 145 -6.97 13.70 -26.21
N PHE A 146 -7.10 14.76 -27.01
CA PHE A 146 -5.99 15.35 -27.77
C PHE A 146 -5.39 16.57 -27.05
N PRO A 147 -4.05 16.77 -27.07
CA PRO A 147 -3.37 17.80 -26.28
C PRO A 147 -3.75 19.23 -26.67
N GLU A 148 -4.14 19.48 -27.92
CA GLU A 148 -4.58 20.80 -28.39
C GLU A 148 -5.97 21.21 -27.89
N ASN A 149 -6.79 20.27 -27.40
CA ASN A 149 -8.14 20.54 -26.88
C ASN A 149 -8.17 20.67 -25.34
N SER A 150 -7.05 20.40 -24.68
CA SER A 150 -6.85 20.65 -23.26
C SER A 150 -6.60 22.14 -23.00
N ALA A 151 -7.34 22.74 -22.06
CA ALA A 151 -7.07 24.08 -21.58
C ALA A 151 -5.80 24.12 -20.73
N LEU A 152 -5.11 25.26 -20.78
CA LEU A 152 -3.89 25.54 -20.00
C LEU A 152 -4.14 26.74 -19.08
N PHE A 153 -3.84 26.57 -17.80
CA PHE A 153 -4.06 27.54 -16.74
C PHE A 153 -2.75 27.83 -16.00
N SER A 154 -2.54 29.05 -15.53
CA SER A 154 -1.54 29.35 -14.49
C SER A 154 -1.91 28.65 -13.18
N TRP A 155 -0.96 28.55 -12.24
CA TRP A 155 -1.23 27.83 -10.99
C TRP A 155 -2.34 28.48 -10.14
N SER A 156 -2.40 29.82 -10.10
CA SER A 156 -3.48 30.54 -9.40
C SER A 156 -4.83 30.32 -10.07
N GLU A 157 -4.91 30.48 -11.40
CA GLU A 157 -6.14 30.17 -12.16
C GLU A 157 -6.60 28.72 -11.93
N ALA A 158 -5.66 27.76 -11.87
CA ALA A 158 -5.99 26.36 -11.61
C ALA A 158 -6.52 26.13 -10.19
N LYS A 159 -5.87 26.74 -9.19
CA LYS A 159 -6.26 26.61 -7.79
C LYS A 159 -7.61 27.24 -7.51
N ASP A 160 -7.80 28.51 -7.90
CA ASP A 160 -9.02 29.27 -7.62
C ASP A 160 -10.27 28.64 -8.26
N ARG A 161 -10.10 27.97 -9.42
CA ARG A 161 -11.21 27.37 -10.18
C ARG A 161 -11.47 25.90 -9.89
N PHE A 162 -10.45 25.16 -9.46
CA PHE A 162 -10.50 23.70 -9.41
C PHE A 162 -10.11 23.09 -8.05
N SER A 163 -9.83 23.90 -7.02
CA SER A 163 -9.69 23.40 -5.65
C SER A 163 -10.88 22.54 -5.22
N GLU A 164 -12.10 22.92 -5.58
CA GLU A 164 -13.26 22.03 -5.61
C GLU A 164 -14.19 22.43 -6.77
N ILE A 165 -14.65 21.46 -7.56
CA ILE A 165 -15.58 21.69 -8.67
C ILE A 165 -16.52 20.48 -8.87
N THR A 166 -17.74 20.72 -9.34
CA THR A 166 -18.66 19.64 -9.76
C THR A 166 -18.79 19.64 -11.28
N ILE A 167 -18.49 18.51 -11.92
CA ILE A 167 -18.62 18.32 -13.38
C ILE A 167 -19.38 17.01 -13.59
N GLU A 168 -20.46 17.08 -14.38
CA GLU A 168 -21.34 15.94 -14.70
C GLU A 168 -21.89 15.21 -13.46
N GLY A 169 -22.13 15.95 -12.37
CA GLY A 169 -22.67 15.44 -11.10
C GLY A 169 -21.64 14.81 -10.16
N GLN A 170 -20.40 14.58 -10.60
CA GLN A 170 -19.30 14.14 -9.76
C GLN A 170 -18.57 15.35 -9.16
N ARG A 171 -18.22 15.29 -7.87
CA ARG A 171 -17.33 16.25 -7.20
C ARG A 171 -15.87 15.88 -7.48
N TRP A 172 -15.08 16.90 -7.78
CA TRP A 172 -13.67 16.79 -8.17
C TRP A 172 -12.83 17.86 -7.47
N HIS A 173 -11.53 17.64 -7.39
CA HIS A 173 -10.53 18.58 -6.89
C HIS A 173 -9.26 18.57 -7.75
N LEU A 174 -8.48 19.64 -7.64
CA LEU A 174 -7.11 19.72 -8.15
C LEU A 174 -6.21 18.86 -7.23
N PRO A 175 -5.65 17.74 -7.72
CA PRO A 175 -4.84 16.83 -6.91
C PRO A 175 -3.67 17.51 -6.20
N THR A 176 -3.33 17.00 -5.03
CA THR A 176 -2.09 17.31 -4.31
C THR A 176 -0.89 16.57 -4.92
N PHE A 177 0.32 16.99 -4.57
CA PHE A 177 1.56 16.30 -4.89
C PHE A 177 1.56 14.85 -4.40
N LYS A 178 1.03 14.59 -3.19
CA LYS A 178 1.00 13.24 -2.62
C LYS A 178 -0.02 12.31 -3.29
N GLU A 179 -1.05 12.85 -3.92
CA GLU A 179 -1.94 12.09 -4.80
C GLU A 179 -1.28 11.83 -6.16
N TRP A 180 -0.54 12.80 -6.71
CA TRP A 180 0.27 12.60 -7.92
C TRP A 180 1.40 11.58 -7.72
N THR A 181 2.05 11.53 -6.56
CA THR A 181 3.04 10.48 -6.24
C THR A 181 2.37 9.12 -6.06
N ALA A 182 1.11 9.05 -5.62
CA ALA A 182 0.32 7.82 -5.66
C ALA A 182 0.12 7.28 -7.09
N VAL A 183 0.27 8.12 -8.12
CA VAL A 183 0.22 7.69 -9.53
C VAL A 183 1.57 7.21 -10.06
N ALA A 184 2.66 7.97 -9.86
CA ALA A 184 3.95 7.71 -10.54
C ALA A 184 5.20 7.59 -9.66
N SER A 185 5.05 7.60 -8.33
CA SER A 185 6.13 7.60 -7.33
C SER A 185 6.92 8.92 -7.20
N GLU A 186 7.61 9.06 -6.08
CA GLU A 186 8.40 10.24 -5.69
C GLU A 186 9.90 10.03 -5.99
N PHE A 187 10.65 11.11 -6.27
CA PHE A 187 12.11 11.01 -6.47
C PHE A 187 12.80 10.47 -5.20
N PRO A 188 13.76 9.52 -5.28
CA PRO A 188 14.46 9.03 -6.47
C PRO A 188 13.83 7.79 -7.14
N ASN A 189 12.65 7.35 -6.70
CA ASN A 189 11.95 6.16 -7.20
C ASN A 189 11.26 6.44 -8.56
N VAL A 190 12.01 7.00 -9.51
CA VAL A 190 11.51 7.54 -10.78
C VAL A 190 11.18 6.44 -11.78
N VAL A 191 9.98 6.51 -12.38
CA VAL A 191 9.65 5.79 -13.61
C VAL A 191 10.52 6.33 -14.74
N TYR A 192 11.44 5.51 -15.26
CA TYR A 192 12.49 5.93 -16.20
C TYR A 192 12.55 5.02 -17.42
N TYR A 193 12.52 5.61 -18.62
CA TYR A 193 12.42 4.90 -19.90
C TYR A 193 13.76 4.78 -20.65
N GLY A 194 14.78 5.55 -20.24
CA GLY A 194 16.04 5.66 -20.98
C GLY A 194 17.11 4.63 -20.64
N LYS A 195 16.86 3.69 -19.71
CA LYS A 195 17.84 2.71 -19.21
C LYS A 195 17.11 1.50 -18.63
N LYS A 196 17.57 0.28 -18.96
CA LYS A 196 17.15 -0.92 -18.21
C LYS A 196 17.67 -0.84 -16.78
N ASP A 197 16.78 -0.89 -15.80
CA ASP A 197 17.14 -0.90 -14.38
C ASP A 197 16.07 -1.56 -13.52
N THR A 198 16.46 -2.12 -12.38
CA THR A 198 15.53 -2.76 -11.43
C THR A 198 15.71 -2.15 -10.04
N LEU A 199 14.82 -1.25 -9.66
CA LEU A 199 14.80 -0.63 -8.34
C LEU A 199 14.02 -1.55 -7.38
N ARG A 200 14.67 -2.03 -6.32
CA ARG A 200 14.10 -2.96 -5.34
C ARG A 200 13.89 -2.29 -4.00
N THR A 201 12.75 -2.57 -3.36
CA THR A 201 12.43 -2.10 -2.00
C THR A 201 12.47 -0.57 -1.88
N CYS A 202 11.88 0.09 -2.88
CA CYS A 202 11.61 1.52 -2.88
C CYS A 202 10.48 1.81 -1.89
N TYR A 203 10.78 2.38 -0.71
CA TYR A 203 9.72 2.82 0.20
C TYR A 203 9.02 4.07 -0.34
N GLU A 204 7.70 4.05 -0.31
CA GLU A 204 6.84 5.15 -0.75
C GLU A 204 5.85 5.53 0.37
N GLN A 205 5.59 6.82 0.54
CA GLN A 205 4.49 7.36 1.35
C GLN A 205 3.65 8.30 0.46
N VAL A 206 2.40 7.92 0.21
CA VAL A 206 1.50 8.59 -0.74
C VAL A 206 0.10 8.77 -0.13
N VAL A 207 -0.78 9.49 -0.83
CA VAL A 207 -2.21 9.59 -0.45
C VAL A 207 -3.09 9.01 -1.54
N ILE A 208 -3.98 8.08 -1.18
CA ILE A 208 -5.01 7.51 -2.06
C ILE A 208 -6.38 7.79 -1.44
N ASN A 209 -7.16 8.68 -2.05
CA ASN A 209 -8.51 9.03 -1.59
C ASN A 209 -8.57 9.43 -0.09
N GLY A 210 -7.68 10.35 0.30
CA GLY A 210 -7.53 10.80 1.70
C GLY A 210 -6.84 9.81 2.65
N VAL A 211 -6.54 8.58 2.23
CA VAL A 211 -5.83 7.58 3.05
C VAL A 211 -4.33 7.68 2.78
N THR A 212 -3.53 7.90 3.82
CA THR A 212 -2.06 7.76 3.74
C THR A 212 -1.70 6.28 3.58
N VAL A 213 -0.89 5.98 2.56
CA VAL A 213 -0.42 4.62 2.26
C VAL A 213 1.10 4.61 2.30
N GLU A 214 1.65 3.74 3.13
CA GLU A 214 3.09 3.50 3.29
C GLU A 214 3.41 2.05 2.95
N GLY A 215 4.35 1.83 2.04
CA GLY A 215 4.72 0.46 1.65
C GLY A 215 5.97 0.40 0.77
N ALA A 216 6.48 -0.82 0.61
CA ALA A 216 7.63 -1.08 -0.26
C ALA A 216 7.16 -1.36 -1.70
N SER A 217 7.91 -0.83 -2.66
CA SER A 217 7.65 -0.97 -4.09
C SER A 217 8.87 -1.52 -4.83
N GLU A 218 8.64 -2.08 -6.01
CA GLU A 218 9.65 -2.58 -6.93
C GLU A 218 9.35 -2.04 -8.33
N PHE A 219 10.33 -1.41 -8.97
CA PHE A 219 10.20 -0.86 -10.31
C PHE A 219 11.15 -1.58 -11.27
N PHE A 220 10.65 -1.95 -12.44
CA PHE A 220 11.42 -2.51 -13.53
C PHE A 220 11.31 -1.60 -14.75
N ASN A 221 12.36 -0.82 -14.97
CA ASN A 221 12.52 0.09 -16.10
C ASN A 221 13.04 -0.71 -17.31
N THR A 222 12.38 -0.59 -18.46
CA THR A 222 12.84 -1.19 -19.72
C THR A 222 13.53 -0.16 -20.61
N THR A 223 14.21 -0.61 -21.67
CA THR A 223 14.78 0.26 -22.70
C THR A 223 13.77 0.71 -23.78
N VAL A 224 12.50 0.31 -23.68
CA VAL A 224 11.52 0.43 -24.79
C VAL A 224 10.32 1.33 -24.44
N GLY A 225 10.51 2.35 -23.59
CA GLY A 225 9.45 3.29 -23.25
C GLY A 225 8.39 2.73 -22.28
N ILE A 226 8.69 1.61 -21.60
CA ILE A 226 7.79 0.96 -20.64
C ILE A 226 8.50 0.79 -19.30
N THR A 227 7.77 1.03 -18.22
CA THR A 227 8.15 0.64 -16.86
C THR A 227 7.04 -0.20 -16.26
N TYR A 228 7.41 -1.26 -15.56
CA TYR A 228 6.51 -2.05 -14.73
C TYR A 228 6.79 -1.75 -13.27
N ALA A 229 5.78 -1.77 -12.41
CA ALA A 229 5.99 -1.66 -10.97
C ALA A 229 5.02 -2.54 -10.17
N VAL A 230 5.54 -3.12 -9.09
CA VAL A 230 4.75 -3.78 -8.05
C VAL A 230 4.80 -2.85 -6.85
N ARG A 231 3.70 -2.18 -6.52
CA ARG A 231 3.67 -1.08 -5.56
C ARG A 231 2.91 -1.44 -4.29
N PHE A 232 3.35 -0.84 -3.18
CA PHE A 232 2.75 -0.96 -1.86
C PHE A 232 2.60 -2.43 -1.39
N LYS A 233 3.66 -3.23 -1.55
CA LYS A 233 3.78 -4.59 -1.00
C LYS A 233 3.37 -4.60 0.47
N ASP A 234 2.66 -5.65 0.85
CA ASP A 234 2.15 -5.93 2.20
C ASP A 234 1.06 -4.94 2.72
N THR A 235 0.61 -3.98 1.89
CA THR A 235 -0.47 -3.03 2.22
C THR A 235 -1.82 -3.38 1.60
N ASP A 236 -2.91 -2.73 2.01
CA ASP A 236 -4.26 -2.84 1.40
C ASP A 236 -4.32 -2.37 -0.07
N TYR A 237 -3.29 -1.64 -0.53
CA TYR A 237 -3.19 -1.09 -1.88
C TYR A 237 -2.16 -1.82 -2.76
N TYR A 238 -1.74 -3.03 -2.35
CA TYR A 238 -0.82 -3.87 -3.12
C TYR A 238 -1.30 -4.04 -4.56
N SER A 239 -0.52 -3.56 -5.52
CA SER A 239 -0.97 -3.37 -6.90
C SER A 239 0.12 -3.48 -7.95
N ALA A 240 -0.25 -3.95 -9.14
CA ALA A 240 0.58 -4.05 -10.31
C ALA A 240 0.35 -2.84 -11.23
N TRP A 241 1.42 -2.28 -11.77
CA TRP A 241 1.42 -1.08 -12.59
C TRP A 241 2.23 -1.29 -13.87
N ARG A 242 1.75 -0.71 -14.97
CA ARG A 242 2.44 -0.59 -16.26
C ARG A 242 2.32 0.85 -16.73
N TYR A 243 3.46 1.49 -16.93
CA TYR A 243 3.59 2.84 -17.47
C TYR A 243 4.17 2.74 -18.88
N SER A 244 3.48 3.26 -19.90
CA SER A 244 4.01 3.34 -21.27
C SER A 244 3.93 4.76 -21.82
N TYR A 245 5.03 5.23 -22.40
CA TYR A 245 5.06 6.45 -23.21
C TYR A 245 4.74 6.09 -24.66
N GLU A 246 3.52 6.36 -25.10
CA GLU A 246 3.00 5.91 -26.38
C GLU A 246 2.86 7.06 -27.37
N ARG A 247 3.19 6.79 -28.64
CA ARG A 247 2.84 7.67 -29.75
C ARG A 247 1.53 7.23 -30.39
N TYR A 248 0.71 8.20 -30.75
CA TYR A 248 -0.50 7.98 -31.54
C TYR A 248 -0.58 9.03 -32.65
N LYS A 249 -1.48 8.79 -33.61
CA LYS A 249 -1.68 9.66 -34.76
C LYS A 249 -2.83 10.61 -34.47
N ASP A 250 -2.59 11.91 -34.54
CA ASP A 250 -3.64 12.93 -34.39
C ASP A 250 -4.57 12.98 -35.64
N LYS A 251 -5.62 13.81 -35.57
CA LYS A 251 -6.57 13.98 -36.68
C LYS A 251 -5.94 14.59 -37.95
N VAL A 252 -4.77 15.23 -37.84
CA VAL A 252 -4.05 15.91 -38.93
C VAL A 252 -2.70 15.26 -39.29
N HIS A 253 -2.55 13.96 -38.98
CA HIS A 253 -1.40 13.13 -39.32
C HIS A 253 -0.07 13.49 -38.63
N LYS A 254 -0.09 14.28 -37.56
CA LYS A 254 1.06 14.46 -36.67
C LYS A 254 1.12 13.31 -35.66
N PHE A 255 2.32 13.05 -35.16
CA PHE A 255 2.54 12.09 -34.08
C PHE A 255 2.59 12.83 -32.75
N ASP A 256 1.49 12.76 -32.01
CA ASP A 256 1.45 13.16 -30.61
C ASP A 256 1.82 11.98 -29.70
N SER A 257 2.14 12.30 -28.46
CA SER A 257 2.43 11.31 -27.43
C SER A 257 1.47 11.43 -26.26
N ARG A 258 1.33 10.33 -25.52
CA ARG A 258 0.58 10.24 -24.26
C ARG A 258 1.32 9.34 -23.30
N LEU A 259 1.14 9.58 -22.00
CA LEU A 259 1.47 8.63 -20.97
C LEU A 259 0.23 7.76 -20.72
N VAL A 260 0.36 6.46 -20.92
CA VAL A 260 -0.66 5.46 -20.57
C VAL A 260 -0.22 4.76 -19.30
N ILE A 261 -1.09 4.74 -18.29
CA ILE A 261 -0.85 4.08 -17.02
C ILE A 261 -1.95 3.07 -16.81
N THR A 262 -1.60 1.79 -16.72
CA THR A 262 -2.51 0.72 -16.35
C THR A 262 -2.14 0.22 -14.96
N ALA A 263 -3.13 0.11 -14.07
CA ALA A 263 -2.94 -0.44 -12.74
C ALA A 263 -4.07 -1.39 -12.35
N ARG A 264 -3.74 -2.43 -11.60
CA ARG A 264 -4.70 -3.39 -11.03
C ARG A 264 -4.28 -3.82 -9.61
N PRO A 265 -5.20 -4.03 -8.68
CA PRO A 265 -4.88 -4.62 -7.38
C PRO A 265 -4.38 -6.07 -7.52
N ILE A 266 -3.63 -6.55 -6.53
CA ILE A 266 -3.11 -7.92 -6.43
C ILE A 266 -3.49 -8.49 -5.06
N ASP A 267 -3.83 -9.78 -4.99
CA ASP A 267 -3.93 -10.50 -3.71
C ASP A 267 -2.55 -10.63 -3.05
N LEU A 268 -2.43 -10.38 -1.73
CA LEU A 268 -1.14 -10.46 -1.01
C LEU A 268 -0.42 -11.80 -1.19
N ASP A 269 -1.19 -12.89 -1.21
CA ASP A 269 -0.67 -14.26 -1.33
C ASP A 269 0.01 -14.51 -2.70
N LEU A 270 -0.19 -13.62 -3.69
CA LEU A 270 0.44 -13.68 -4.99
C LEU A 270 1.81 -12.98 -4.97
N ALA A 271 2.85 -13.76 -4.71
CA ALA A 271 4.24 -13.32 -4.71
C ALA A 271 4.77 -13.00 -6.12
N ILE A 272 4.54 -11.76 -6.60
CA ILE A 272 4.99 -11.29 -7.92
C ILE A 272 6.16 -10.28 -7.86
N SER A 273 6.88 -10.15 -8.97
CA SER A 273 7.90 -9.13 -9.20
C SER A 273 7.69 -8.37 -10.51
N ALA A 274 8.18 -7.13 -10.55
CA ALA A 274 8.01 -6.25 -11.71
C ALA A 274 8.77 -6.73 -12.96
N GLU A 275 9.92 -7.38 -12.78
CA GLU A 275 10.75 -7.89 -13.88
C GLU A 275 10.26 -9.26 -14.41
N ARG A 276 9.83 -10.17 -13.51
CA ARG A 276 9.51 -11.56 -13.87
C ARG A 276 8.09 -11.73 -14.41
N ASP A 277 7.11 -11.10 -13.77
CA ASP A 277 5.70 -11.43 -13.98
C ASP A 277 4.98 -10.36 -14.78
N LEU A 278 5.18 -9.09 -14.43
CA LEU A 278 4.51 -7.96 -15.09
C LEU A 278 4.97 -7.73 -16.54
N THR A 279 6.12 -8.28 -16.94
CA THR A 279 6.62 -8.21 -18.32
C THR A 279 5.90 -9.14 -19.29
N ARG A 280 5.07 -10.07 -18.78
CA ARG A 280 4.33 -11.03 -19.59
C ARG A 280 2.97 -10.47 -20.01
N THR A 281 2.60 -10.65 -21.28
CA THR A 281 1.31 -10.16 -21.82
C THR A 281 0.10 -10.80 -21.12
N ASP A 282 0.18 -12.11 -20.84
CA ASP A 282 -0.89 -12.90 -20.21
C ASP A 282 -1.28 -12.43 -18.80
N PHE A 283 -0.37 -11.74 -18.10
CA PHE A 283 -0.68 -11.09 -16.82
C PHE A 283 -1.68 -9.93 -16.99
N TRP A 284 -1.62 -9.19 -18.10
CA TRP A 284 -2.44 -8.00 -18.35
C TRP A 284 -3.75 -8.32 -19.09
N GLU A 285 -3.83 -9.47 -19.75
CA GLU A 285 -5.05 -9.97 -20.41
C GLU A 285 -6.14 -10.40 -19.41
N GLN A 286 -5.74 -10.72 -18.17
CA GLN A 286 -6.67 -11.01 -17.08
C GLN A 286 -7.42 -9.73 -16.64
N SER A 287 -8.71 -9.66 -16.97
CA SER A 287 -9.56 -8.56 -16.55
C SER A 287 -9.96 -8.66 -15.07
N SER A 288 -9.89 -7.53 -14.37
CA SER A 288 -10.54 -7.28 -13.08
C SER A 288 -11.43 -6.06 -13.24
N ASN A 289 -12.56 -6.01 -12.52
CA ASN A 289 -13.40 -4.82 -12.44
C ASN A 289 -12.68 -3.61 -11.80
N LEU A 290 -11.60 -3.87 -11.04
CA LEU A 290 -10.71 -2.87 -10.43
C LEU A 290 -9.46 -2.57 -11.29
N SER A 291 -9.29 -3.21 -12.45
CA SER A 291 -8.27 -2.80 -13.42
C SER A 291 -8.67 -1.47 -14.04
N ARG A 292 -7.74 -0.51 -14.05
CA ARG A 292 -7.93 0.83 -14.63
C ARG A 292 -6.77 1.18 -15.54
N THR A 293 -7.10 1.90 -16.61
CA THR A 293 -6.13 2.56 -17.48
C THR A 293 -6.48 4.04 -17.54
N VAL A 294 -5.49 4.90 -17.33
CA VAL A 294 -5.59 6.36 -17.47
C VAL A 294 -4.63 6.82 -18.56
N GLU A 295 -5.11 7.72 -19.41
CA GLU A 295 -4.32 8.34 -20.46
C GLU A 295 -4.15 9.83 -20.18
N LEU A 296 -2.90 10.28 -20.13
CA LEU A 296 -2.51 11.68 -19.95
C LEU A 296 -1.87 12.17 -21.26
N PRO A 297 -2.51 13.08 -22.01
CA PRO A 297 -1.93 13.65 -23.22
C PRO A 297 -0.65 14.44 -22.94
N ALA A 298 0.27 14.48 -23.90
CA ALA A 298 1.45 15.35 -23.85
C ALA A 298 1.06 16.80 -24.20
N THR A 299 0.38 17.47 -23.28
CA THR A 299 -0.24 18.79 -23.44
C THR A 299 0.74 19.92 -23.77
N GLY A 300 2.01 19.81 -23.38
CA GLY A 300 2.96 20.91 -23.39
C GLY A 300 2.64 21.98 -22.35
N CYS A 301 3.24 23.16 -22.50
CA CYS A 301 2.98 24.31 -21.64
C CYS A 301 3.09 25.64 -22.39
N VAL A 302 2.41 26.69 -21.92
CA VAL A 302 2.70 28.06 -22.33
C VAL A 302 3.72 28.65 -21.37
N LYS A 303 4.87 29.08 -21.88
CA LYS A 303 5.88 29.82 -21.12
C LYS A 303 5.55 31.31 -21.19
N MET A 304 5.00 31.89 -20.13
CA MET A 304 4.47 33.26 -20.19
C MET A 304 5.58 34.32 -20.33
N ALA A 305 6.80 34.02 -19.86
CA ALA A 305 7.96 34.90 -20.00
C ALA A 305 8.66 34.77 -21.37
N ASP A 306 8.69 33.56 -21.95
CA ASP A 306 9.47 33.26 -23.16
C ASP A 306 8.63 33.32 -24.45
N SER A 307 7.42 32.76 -24.43
CA SER A 307 6.60 32.49 -25.61
C SER A 307 5.10 32.40 -25.26
N PRO A 308 4.46 33.50 -24.83
CA PRO A 308 3.10 33.48 -24.27
C PRO A 308 1.99 33.09 -25.27
N ASN A 309 2.29 33.06 -26.57
CA ASN A 309 1.35 32.68 -27.63
C ASN A 309 1.57 31.25 -28.16
N ASP A 310 2.64 30.56 -27.72
CA ASP A 310 3.04 29.23 -28.21
C ASP A 310 2.99 28.18 -27.11
N VAL A 311 2.62 26.95 -27.47
CA VAL A 311 2.65 25.80 -26.54
C VAL A 311 3.92 24.98 -26.75
N PHE A 312 4.89 25.22 -25.88
CA PHE A 312 6.16 24.51 -25.80
C PHE A 312 5.95 23.02 -25.51
N LYS A 313 6.63 22.16 -26.28
CA LYS A 313 6.59 20.68 -26.16
C LYS A 313 5.20 20.03 -26.24
N ARG A 314 4.19 20.67 -26.86
CA ARG A 314 2.96 19.98 -27.26
C ARG A 314 3.29 18.71 -28.05
N GLY A 315 2.64 17.60 -27.75
CA GLY A 315 2.89 16.29 -28.34
C GLY A 315 4.11 15.54 -27.79
N ALA A 316 4.93 16.17 -26.94
CA ALA A 316 6.23 15.63 -26.50
C ALA A 316 6.48 15.66 -24.97
N SER A 317 5.71 16.42 -24.20
CA SER A 317 5.73 16.35 -22.73
C SER A 317 4.37 16.72 -22.14
N GLY A 318 3.99 16.08 -21.04
CA GLY A 318 2.82 16.47 -20.25
C GLY A 318 3.23 17.33 -19.06
N PHE A 319 2.47 18.40 -18.82
CA PHE A 319 2.62 19.27 -17.65
C PHE A 319 1.26 19.44 -16.98
N TYR A 320 1.20 19.14 -15.69
CA TYR A 320 -0.04 19.13 -14.90
C TYR A 320 0.21 19.78 -13.54
N TRP A 321 -0.72 20.63 -13.09
CA TRP A 321 -0.63 21.24 -11.77
C TRP A 321 -0.98 20.28 -10.63
N ALA A 322 -0.38 20.55 -9.47
CA ALA A 322 -0.90 20.15 -8.17
C ALA A 322 -1.41 21.38 -7.38
N SER A 323 -2.28 21.16 -6.39
CA SER A 323 -2.93 22.23 -5.60
C SER A 323 -2.06 22.81 -4.47
N ASP A 324 -1.00 22.11 -4.10
CA ASP A 324 -0.08 22.42 -3.00
C ASP A 324 1.26 23.02 -3.47
N LEU A 325 2.03 23.51 -2.50
CA LEU A 325 3.33 24.13 -2.70
C LEU A 325 4.42 23.23 -2.08
N TYR A 326 5.58 23.17 -2.73
CA TYR A 326 6.81 22.66 -2.15
C TYR A 326 7.61 23.81 -1.54
N GLU A 327 7.99 23.67 -0.27
CA GLU A 327 8.76 24.66 0.46
C GLU A 327 10.25 24.35 0.42
N ILE A 328 11.06 25.33 0.00
CA ILE A 328 12.52 25.25 0.04
C ILE A 328 13.15 26.54 0.58
N ALA A 329 14.42 26.47 0.95
CA ALA A 329 15.22 27.66 1.21
C ALA A 329 15.19 28.59 -0.02
N GLY A 330 14.59 29.77 0.15
CA GLY A 330 14.37 30.74 -0.94
C GLY A 330 12.96 30.74 -1.57
N GLY A 331 11.97 30.06 -0.98
CA GLY A 331 10.55 30.27 -1.28
C GLY A 331 9.73 28.99 -1.43
N SER A 332 8.42 29.19 -1.62
CA SER A 332 7.45 28.11 -1.86
C SER A 332 7.03 28.11 -3.32
N TYR A 333 7.02 26.95 -3.96
CA TYR A 333 6.84 26.79 -5.40
C TYR A 333 5.74 25.76 -5.71
N PRO A 334 4.85 26.00 -6.68
CA PRO A 334 3.84 25.03 -7.10
C PRO A 334 4.37 23.64 -7.38
N ASN A 335 3.70 22.63 -6.85
CA ASN A 335 3.93 21.24 -7.24
C ASN A 335 3.32 20.93 -8.62
N ILE A 336 3.95 20.01 -9.33
CA ILE A 336 3.56 19.55 -10.67
C ILE A 336 3.71 18.05 -10.81
N PHE A 337 2.96 17.49 -11.76
CA PHE A 337 3.22 16.20 -12.36
C PHE A 337 3.72 16.41 -13.79
N TYR A 338 4.93 15.92 -14.07
CA TYR A 338 5.61 16.04 -15.36
C TYR A 338 5.89 14.67 -15.96
N PHE A 339 5.79 14.55 -17.29
CA PHE A 339 6.34 13.39 -18.01
C PHE A 339 6.87 13.74 -19.39
N ASN A 340 7.78 12.92 -19.89
CA ASN A 340 8.28 12.92 -21.27
C ASN A 340 8.72 11.50 -21.69
N SER A 341 9.36 11.37 -22.84
CA SER A 341 9.87 10.09 -23.37
C SER A 341 11.02 9.46 -22.59
N MET A 342 11.51 10.11 -21.52
CA MET A 342 12.63 9.66 -20.68
C MET A 342 12.19 9.31 -19.26
N TYR A 343 11.21 10.00 -18.68
CA TYR A 343 10.75 9.76 -17.31
C TYR A 343 9.37 10.38 -16.99
N ILE A 344 8.77 9.90 -15.90
CA ILE A 344 7.70 10.58 -15.16
C ILE A 344 8.29 11.13 -13.85
N LEU A 345 8.01 12.37 -13.50
CA LEU A 345 8.55 13.03 -12.33
C LEU A 345 7.53 14.01 -11.72
N PRO A 346 6.90 13.68 -10.59
CA PRO A 346 6.37 14.69 -9.68
C PRO A 346 7.52 15.57 -9.18
N SER A 347 7.37 16.89 -9.28
CA SER A 347 8.36 17.85 -8.76
C SER A 347 7.74 19.21 -8.47
N TYR A 348 8.54 20.20 -8.10
CA TYR A 348 8.11 21.60 -7.99
C TYR A 348 8.49 22.41 -9.24
N TYR A 349 7.78 23.52 -9.48
CA TYR A 349 8.00 24.39 -10.64
C TYR A 349 8.14 25.86 -10.25
N LYS A 350 9.18 26.52 -10.76
CA LYS A 350 9.57 27.87 -10.31
C LYS A 350 8.80 29.03 -10.94
N LEU A 351 8.05 28.79 -12.02
CA LEU A 351 7.32 29.83 -12.77
C LEU A 351 5.81 29.59 -12.63
N PRO A 352 5.14 30.09 -11.57
CA PRO A 352 3.71 29.84 -11.32
C PRO A 352 2.77 30.44 -12.38
N ASN A 353 3.26 31.41 -13.16
CA ASN A 353 2.51 32.10 -14.21
C ASN A 353 2.45 31.31 -15.52
N ASP A 354 3.38 30.38 -15.76
CA ASP A 354 3.35 29.50 -16.94
C ASP A 354 2.07 28.67 -16.92
N LYS A 355 1.55 28.26 -18.09
CA LYS A 355 0.24 27.60 -18.17
C LYS A 355 0.35 26.11 -18.47
N PHE A 356 -0.19 25.29 -17.56
CA PHE A 356 -0.22 23.82 -17.62
C PHE A 356 -1.65 23.30 -17.64
N ALA A 357 -1.80 22.02 -18.01
CA ALA A 357 -3.11 21.37 -18.03
C ALA A 357 -3.59 21.04 -16.62
N VAL A 358 -4.91 20.91 -16.48
CA VAL A 358 -5.55 20.44 -15.26
C VAL A 358 -6.20 19.09 -15.51
N ARG A 359 -5.82 18.12 -14.69
CA ARG A 359 -6.40 16.77 -14.60
C ARG A 359 -6.89 16.61 -13.18
N LEU A 360 -8.20 16.48 -13.02
CA LEU A 360 -8.83 16.45 -11.70
C LEU A 360 -8.83 15.05 -11.09
N PHE A 361 -8.92 14.99 -9.76
CA PHE A 361 -9.15 13.77 -9.00
C PHE A 361 -10.53 13.86 -8.35
N LYS A 362 -11.17 12.72 -8.06
CA LYS A 362 -12.51 12.67 -7.45
C LYS A 362 -12.40 12.67 -5.92
N ASN A 363 -13.34 13.37 -5.29
CA ASN A 363 -13.57 13.33 -3.84
C ASN A 363 -14.30 12.05 -3.40
#